data_AF-A0A848W458-F1
#
_entry.id   AF-A0A848W458-F1
#
_cell.length_a   1.000
_cell.length_b   1.000
_cell.length_c   1.000
_cell.angle_alpha   90.00
_cell.angle_beta   90.00
_cell.angle_gamma   90.00
#
_symmetry.space_group_name_H-M   'P 1'
#
loop_
_entity.id
_entity.type
_entity.pdbx_description
1 polymer ?
#
loop_
_entity_poly.entity_id
_entity_poly.type
_entity_poly.pdbx_seq_one_letter_code
_entity_poly.pdbx_strand_id
1 'polypeptide(L)'
;MDMKIILAATAMVALAGCVGGGLSKAEKVSPNGTDFDNALSSGYLRLAQAEQKENDYRDADYFAERAITTANALIVLPPEVGDRDLPESEQIYVLGLRNELVEVLDGGARIRAPQLAASAQIAYECWIQELEENIQQDEIAACRDQLDGLIPALRNAITDEVAAAPPAPKPKRVKG
;
A
#
# COMPACT_ATOMS: atom_id res chain seq x y z
N MET A 1 15.83 -8.09 -67.86
CA MET A 1 14.64 -8.22 -66.98
C MET A 1 15.08 -7.84 -65.59
N ASP A 2 14.83 -6.58 -65.28
CA ASP A 2 15.06 -5.92 -64.01
C ASP A 2 14.23 -6.56 -62.89
N MET A 3 14.90 -7.06 -61.85
CA MET A 3 14.26 -7.50 -60.61
C MET A 3 14.67 -6.59 -59.46
N LYS A 4 13.99 -5.44 -59.43
CA LYS A 4 13.49 -4.71 -58.25
C LYS A 4 14.16 -5.02 -56.90
N ILE A 5 14.93 -4.03 -56.44
CA ILE A 5 15.02 -3.48 -55.07
C ILE A 5 14.48 -4.42 -53.98
N ILE A 6 15.40 -5.13 -53.31
CA ILE A 6 15.14 -5.71 -51.99
C ILE A 6 15.08 -4.54 -51.00
N LEU A 7 13.87 -4.21 -50.54
CA LEU A 7 13.65 -3.28 -49.44
C LEU A 7 14.39 -3.82 -48.19
N ALA A 8 15.40 -3.10 -47.73
CA ALA A 8 15.88 -3.23 -46.37
C ALA A 8 14.79 -2.68 -45.43
N ALA A 9 14.08 -3.60 -44.76
CA ALA A 9 13.20 -3.25 -43.66
C ALA A 9 14.06 -2.89 -42.44
N THR A 10 14.50 -1.64 -42.36
CA THR A 10 15.21 -1.11 -41.20
C THR A 10 14.22 -0.95 -40.06
N ALA A 11 14.44 -1.71 -38.99
CA ALA A 11 13.66 -1.72 -37.77
C ALA A 11 13.53 -0.32 -37.16
N MET A 12 12.30 0.17 -36.97
CA MET A 12 12.01 1.28 -36.07
C MET A 12 11.65 0.72 -34.69
N VAL A 13 12.63 0.82 -33.81
CA VAL A 13 12.64 0.81 -32.35
C VAL A 13 11.25 0.90 -31.71
N ALA A 14 10.87 -0.14 -30.96
CA ALA A 14 9.79 -0.06 -29.98
C ALA A 14 10.26 0.74 -28.76
N LEU A 15 9.83 2.00 -28.65
CA LEU A 15 9.89 2.77 -27.40
C LEU A 15 8.73 2.32 -26.51
N ALA A 16 8.85 1.14 -25.90
CA ALA A 16 7.94 0.70 -24.85
C ALA A 16 8.61 0.97 -23.49
N GLY A 17 8.26 2.11 -22.88
CA GLY A 17 8.75 2.50 -21.57
C GLY A 17 8.47 3.96 -21.27
N CYS A 18 7.21 4.40 -21.36
CA CYS A 18 6.82 5.67 -20.76
C CYS A 18 6.83 5.49 -19.23
N VAL A 19 7.97 5.74 -18.60
CA VAL A 19 8.02 6.14 -17.18
C VAL A 19 7.34 7.51 -17.08
N GLY A 20 6.38 7.68 -16.18
CA GLY A 20 5.65 8.94 -15.96
C GLY A 20 4.21 9.00 -16.49
N GLY A 21 3.59 7.86 -16.78
CA GLY A 21 2.17 7.78 -17.17
C GLY A 21 1.23 7.32 -16.05
N GLY A 22 1.76 6.73 -14.97
CA GLY A 22 0.96 6.09 -13.92
C GLY A 22 0.07 7.08 -13.20
N LEU A 23 0.64 8.23 -12.79
CA LEU A 23 -0.07 9.22 -11.99
C LEU A 23 -1.33 9.76 -12.69
N SER A 24 -1.24 10.18 -13.96
CA SER A 24 -2.42 10.70 -14.68
C SER A 24 -3.51 9.64 -14.86
N LYS A 25 -3.16 8.36 -14.91
CA LYS A 25 -4.12 7.26 -14.94
C LYS A 25 -4.75 7.06 -13.55
N ALA A 26 -3.96 7.12 -12.49
CA ALA A 26 -4.44 7.01 -11.11
C ALA A 26 -5.41 8.16 -10.75
N GLU A 27 -5.13 9.39 -11.16
CA GLU A 27 -6.01 10.55 -10.92
C GLU A 27 -7.40 10.42 -11.55
N LYS A 28 -7.55 9.58 -12.57
CA LYS A 28 -8.80 9.37 -13.31
C LYS A 28 -9.55 8.11 -12.89
N VAL A 29 -8.96 7.29 -12.03
CA VAL A 29 -9.61 6.07 -11.56
C VAL A 29 -10.79 6.45 -10.66
N SER A 30 -11.91 5.75 -10.80
CA SER A 30 -13.06 5.89 -9.91
C SER A 30 -13.08 4.68 -8.97
N PRO A 31 -12.77 4.85 -7.67
CA PRO A 31 -12.77 3.74 -6.72
C PRO A 31 -14.16 3.11 -6.60
N ASN A 32 -14.22 1.77 -6.59
CA ASN A 32 -15.47 1.01 -6.48
C ASN A 32 -15.38 -0.15 -5.46
N GLY A 33 -14.41 -0.10 -4.56
CA GLY A 33 -14.18 -1.12 -3.53
C GLY A 33 -14.87 -0.79 -2.20
N THR A 34 -14.41 -1.47 -1.15
CA THR A 34 -14.82 -1.22 0.24
C THR A 34 -14.34 0.15 0.73
N ASP A 35 -14.80 0.58 1.91
CA ASP A 35 -14.31 1.81 2.54
C ASP A 35 -12.79 1.78 2.73
N PHE A 36 -12.22 0.63 3.07
CA PHE A 36 -10.78 0.42 3.18
C PHE A 36 -10.09 0.58 1.82
N ASP A 37 -10.59 -0.09 0.77
CA ASP A 37 -9.99 -0.04 -0.57
C ASP A 37 -9.99 1.38 -1.13
N ASN A 38 -11.10 2.10 -0.96
CA ASN A 38 -11.26 3.47 -1.47
C ASN A 38 -10.34 4.46 -0.73
N ALA A 39 -10.18 4.29 0.60
CA ALA A 39 -9.27 5.11 1.38
C ALA A 39 -7.80 4.79 1.10
N LEU A 40 -7.47 3.50 0.91
CA LEU A 40 -6.13 3.05 0.57
C LEU A 40 -5.74 3.55 -0.83
N SER A 41 -6.64 3.46 -1.80
CA SER A 41 -6.45 4.05 -3.14
C SER A 41 -6.19 5.55 -3.09
N SER A 42 -6.99 6.28 -2.31
CA SER A 42 -6.81 7.72 -2.13
C SER A 42 -5.48 8.05 -1.45
N GLY A 43 -5.02 7.20 -0.54
CA GLY A 43 -3.73 7.33 0.14
C GLY A 43 -2.55 7.14 -0.81
N TYR A 44 -2.57 6.09 -1.61
CA TYR A 44 -1.53 5.84 -2.60
C TYR A 44 -1.48 6.92 -3.68
N LEU A 45 -2.62 7.46 -4.09
CA LEU A 45 -2.63 8.61 -5.00
C LEU A 45 -1.89 9.82 -4.40
N ARG A 46 -2.02 10.06 -3.09
CA ARG A 46 -1.30 11.14 -2.41
C ARG A 46 0.22 10.88 -2.35
N LEU A 47 0.64 9.65 -2.08
CA LEU A 47 2.07 9.30 -2.13
C LEU A 47 2.62 9.49 -3.54
N ALA A 48 1.92 8.96 -4.56
CA ALA A 48 2.31 9.15 -5.96
C ALA A 48 2.47 10.64 -6.35
N GLN A 49 1.59 11.51 -5.84
CA GLN A 49 1.68 12.96 -6.04
C GLN A 49 2.81 13.64 -5.27
N ALA A 50 3.23 13.08 -4.12
CA ALA A 50 4.37 13.57 -3.35
C ALA A 50 5.67 13.25 -4.09
N GLU A 51 5.90 11.97 -4.41
CA GLU A 51 7.08 11.51 -5.16
C GLU A 51 7.25 12.24 -6.50
N GLN A 52 6.14 12.48 -7.21
CA GLN A 52 6.16 13.23 -8.46
C GLN A 52 6.68 14.66 -8.27
N LYS A 53 6.40 15.32 -7.14
CA LYS A 53 6.89 16.68 -6.84
C LYS A 53 8.37 16.68 -6.49
N GLU A 54 8.85 15.57 -5.95
CA GLU A 54 10.26 15.35 -5.60
C GLU A 54 11.09 14.90 -6.81
N ASN A 55 10.41 14.61 -7.92
CA ASN A 55 10.97 14.06 -9.15
C ASN A 55 11.44 12.60 -8.99
N ASP A 56 10.95 11.88 -7.98
CA ASP A 56 11.03 10.42 -7.95
C ASP A 56 9.89 9.83 -8.79
N TYR A 57 10.12 9.76 -10.10
CA TYR A 57 9.13 9.23 -11.01
C TYR A 57 8.90 7.72 -10.86
N ARG A 58 9.86 6.99 -10.29
CA ARG A 58 9.76 5.54 -10.14
C ARG A 58 8.83 5.22 -8.98
N ASP A 59 9.01 5.87 -7.84
CA ASP A 59 8.13 5.71 -6.69
C ASP A 59 6.76 6.38 -6.94
N ALA A 60 6.71 7.46 -7.71
CA ALA A 60 5.44 8.02 -8.21
C ALA A 60 4.63 6.99 -9.02
N ASP A 61 5.25 6.31 -9.98
CA ASP A 61 4.58 5.27 -10.78
C ASP A 61 4.20 4.05 -9.91
N TYR A 62 5.06 3.62 -8.98
CA TYR A 62 4.78 2.54 -8.03
C TYR A 62 3.50 2.80 -7.22
N PHE A 63 3.41 3.96 -6.58
CA PHE A 63 2.24 4.32 -5.79
C PHE A 63 1.01 4.55 -6.67
N ALA A 64 1.17 5.08 -7.88
CA ALA A 64 0.06 5.21 -8.82
C ALA A 64 -0.53 3.85 -9.22
N GLU A 65 0.32 2.84 -9.44
CA GLU A 65 -0.12 1.46 -9.71
C GLU A 65 -0.86 0.85 -8.52
N ARG A 66 -0.39 1.07 -7.28
CA ARG A 66 -1.10 0.64 -6.07
C ARG A 66 -2.44 1.36 -5.91
N ALA A 67 -2.51 2.65 -6.21
CA ALA A 67 -3.76 3.43 -6.19
C ALA A 67 -4.79 2.87 -7.17
N ILE A 68 -4.37 2.54 -8.39
CA ILE A 68 -5.24 1.94 -9.41
C ILE A 68 -5.68 0.53 -8.99
N THR A 69 -4.76 -0.28 -8.47
CA THR A 69 -5.02 -1.67 -8.08
C THR A 69 -6.09 -1.72 -6.98
N THR A 70 -5.91 -0.92 -5.93
CA THR A 70 -6.87 -0.81 -4.82
C THR A 70 -8.21 -0.20 -5.24
N ALA A 71 -8.21 0.79 -6.14
CA ALA A 71 -9.46 1.35 -6.69
C ALA A 71 -10.34 0.30 -7.38
N ASN A 72 -9.74 -0.77 -7.92
CA ASN A 72 -10.43 -1.90 -8.55
C ASN A 72 -10.76 -3.03 -7.56
N ALA A 73 -10.72 -2.75 -6.24
CA ALA A 73 -10.95 -3.72 -5.16
C ALA A 73 -10.03 -4.94 -5.20
N LEU A 74 -8.83 -4.79 -5.77
CA LEU A 74 -7.79 -5.81 -5.73
C LEU A 74 -6.96 -5.65 -4.46
N ILE A 75 -6.65 -6.78 -3.83
CA ILE A 75 -5.91 -6.82 -2.57
C ILE A 75 -4.49 -6.29 -2.80
N VAL A 76 -4.12 -5.31 -1.99
CA VAL A 76 -2.74 -4.82 -1.84
C VAL A 76 -2.35 -4.98 -0.39
N LEU A 77 -1.27 -5.73 -0.14
CA LEU A 77 -0.75 -5.97 1.20
C LEU A 77 0.39 -4.99 1.52
N PRO A 78 0.68 -4.74 2.82
CA PRO A 78 1.93 -4.11 3.21
C PRO A 78 3.11 -4.89 2.60
N PRO A 79 3.99 -4.23 1.80
CA PRO A 79 5.12 -4.90 1.15
C PRO A 79 6.04 -5.58 2.15
N GLU A 80 6.66 -6.68 1.73
CA GLU A 80 7.67 -7.38 2.50
C GLU A 80 8.92 -6.50 2.66
N VAL A 81 9.71 -6.74 3.70
CA VAL A 81 10.95 -5.97 3.97
C VAL A 81 11.93 -6.05 2.80
N GLY A 82 11.97 -7.19 2.10
CA GLY A 82 12.84 -7.40 0.95
C GLY A 82 12.32 -6.83 -0.37
N ASP A 83 11.16 -6.16 -0.38
CA ASP A 83 10.62 -5.51 -1.59
C ASP A 83 11.28 -4.15 -1.87
N ARG A 84 12.11 -3.64 -0.94
CA ARG A 84 12.89 -2.39 -1.03
C ARG A 84 14.34 -2.60 -0.57
N ASP A 85 15.26 -1.76 -1.04
CA ASP A 85 16.68 -1.77 -0.67
C ASP A 85 16.93 -1.03 0.65
N LEU A 86 16.48 -1.62 1.76
CA LEU A 86 16.55 -1.00 3.08
C LEU A 86 17.92 -1.21 3.74
N PRO A 87 18.41 -0.23 4.53
CA PRO A 87 19.62 -0.39 5.33
C PRO A 87 19.53 -1.65 6.21
N GLU A 88 20.57 -2.51 6.18
CA GLU A 88 20.57 -3.79 6.90
C GLU A 88 20.27 -3.64 8.40
N SER A 89 20.73 -2.54 9.01
CA SER A 89 20.47 -2.22 10.42
C SER A 89 19.00 -1.98 10.76
N GLU A 90 18.18 -1.62 9.76
CA GLU A 90 16.77 -1.25 9.96
C GLU A 90 15.81 -2.40 9.62
N GLN A 91 16.26 -3.39 8.84
CA GLN A 91 15.39 -4.46 8.33
C GLN A 91 14.63 -5.22 9.43
N ILE A 92 15.28 -5.50 10.56
CA ILE A 92 14.64 -6.19 11.70
C ILE A 92 13.55 -5.32 12.34
N TYR A 93 13.77 -4.00 12.42
CA TYR A 93 12.79 -3.09 13.00
C TYR A 93 11.57 -2.93 12.08
N VAL A 94 11.82 -2.75 10.78
CA VAL A 94 10.77 -2.70 9.75
C VAL A 94 9.97 -4.01 9.74
N LEU A 95 10.63 -5.17 9.84
CA LEU A 95 9.95 -6.47 9.93
C LEU A 95 9.02 -6.55 11.14
N GLY A 96 9.45 -6.05 12.30
CA GLY A 96 8.64 -6.02 13.52
C GLY A 96 7.35 -5.23 13.33
N LEU A 97 7.46 -3.97 12.89
CA LEU A 97 6.30 -3.10 12.67
C LEU A 97 5.39 -3.60 11.55
N ARG A 98 5.95 -4.19 10.49
CA ARG A 98 5.17 -4.85 9.45
C ARG A 98 4.32 -5.99 10.02
N ASN A 99 4.92 -6.86 10.83
CA ASN A 99 4.21 -7.99 11.44
C ASN A 99 3.06 -7.51 12.33
N GLU A 100 3.30 -6.47 13.14
CA GLU A 100 2.25 -5.86 13.96
C GLU A 100 1.12 -5.27 13.11
N LEU A 101 1.45 -4.57 12.02
CA LEU A 101 0.48 -4.02 11.08
C LEU A 101 -0.36 -5.13 10.42
N VAL A 102 0.29 -6.18 9.89
CA VAL A 102 -0.42 -7.31 9.26
C VAL A 102 -1.32 -8.00 10.27
N GLU A 103 -0.86 -8.23 11.49
CA GLU A 103 -1.65 -8.83 12.56
C GLU A 103 -2.94 -8.06 12.84
N VAL A 104 -2.88 -6.73 13.00
CA VAL A 104 -4.08 -5.93 13.29
C VAL A 104 -5.02 -5.84 12.08
N LEU A 105 -4.46 -5.76 10.86
CA LEU A 105 -5.24 -5.72 9.64
C LEU A 105 -6.02 -7.04 9.42
N ASP A 106 -5.34 -8.18 9.58
CA ASP A 106 -5.92 -9.53 9.45
C ASP A 106 -6.83 -9.87 10.64
N GLY A 107 -6.58 -9.26 11.80
CA GLY A 107 -7.46 -9.31 12.96
C GLY A 107 -8.85 -8.72 12.69
N GLY A 108 -9.04 -7.98 11.60
CA GLY A 108 -10.34 -7.44 11.14
C GLY A 108 -10.41 -5.92 11.08
N ALA A 109 -9.28 -5.22 11.24
CA ALA A 109 -9.28 -3.75 11.22
C ALA A 109 -9.69 -3.16 9.87
N ARG A 110 -9.45 -3.87 8.75
CA ARG A 110 -9.92 -3.45 7.42
C ARG A 110 -11.44 -3.25 7.34
N ILE A 111 -12.20 -3.99 8.15
CA ILE A 111 -13.67 -3.91 8.20
C ILE A 111 -14.12 -2.95 9.30
N ARG A 112 -13.52 -3.06 10.50
CA ARG A 112 -13.99 -2.31 11.69
C ARG A 112 -13.50 -0.87 11.76
N ALA A 113 -12.34 -0.58 11.17
CA ALA A 113 -11.72 0.73 11.19
C ALA A 113 -11.05 1.03 9.84
N PRO A 114 -11.81 1.00 8.73
CA PRO A 114 -11.26 1.05 7.37
C PRO A 114 -10.31 2.23 7.15
N GLN A 115 -10.64 3.41 7.68
CA GLN A 115 -9.83 4.61 7.46
C GLN A 115 -8.54 4.60 8.26
N LEU A 116 -8.58 4.09 9.50
CA LEU A 116 -7.36 3.91 10.30
C LEU A 116 -6.48 2.82 9.66
N ALA A 117 -7.09 1.74 9.19
CA ALA A 117 -6.39 0.60 8.60
C ALA A 117 -5.66 1.03 7.31
N ALA A 118 -6.36 1.76 6.42
CA ALA A 118 -5.77 2.31 5.22
C ALA A 118 -4.64 3.30 5.56
N SER A 119 -4.87 4.21 6.51
CA SER A 119 -3.84 5.17 6.94
C SER A 119 -2.58 4.49 7.49
N ALA A 120 -2.72 3.38 8.21
CA ALA A 120 -1.58 2.65 8.77
C ALA A 120 -0.76 1.95 7.68
N GLN A 121 -1.43 1.34 6.70
CA GLN A 121 -0.74 0.75 5.56
C GLN A 121 -0.01 1.82 4.71
N ILE A 122 -0.62 2.99 4.52
CA ILE A 122 0.02 4.12 3.85
C ILE A 122 1.23 4.64 4.64
N ALA A 123 1.10 4.78 5.97
CA ALA A 123 2.21 5.25 6.81
C ALA A 123 3.39 4.29 6.79
N TYR A 124 3.14 2.98 6.83
CA TYR A 124 4.18 1.96 6.67
C TYR A 124 4.88 2.08 5.31
N GLU A 125 4.12 2.20 4.22
CA GLU A 125 4.71 2.27 2.89
C GLU A 125 5.43 3.57 2.58
N CYS A 126 4.96 4.70 3.13
CA CYS A 126 5.74 5.94 3.15
C CYS A 126 7.06 5.71 3.89
N TRP A 127 7.00 5.20 5.13
CA TRP A 127 8.19 5.07 5.96
C TRP A 127 9.28 4.22 5.30
N ILE A 128 8.93 3.05 4.73
CA ILE A 128 9.94 2.20 4.11
C ILE A 128 10.46 2.74 2.78
N GLN A 129 9.71 3.60 2.09
CA GLN A 129 10.18 4.26 0.87
C GLN A 129 11.16 5.38 1.24
N GLU A 130 10.78 6.26 2.16
CA GLU A 130 11.65 7.31 2.70
C GLU A 130 12.95 6.73 3.29
N LEU A 131 12.84 5.56 3.94
CA LEU A 131 13.98 4.86 4.53
C LEU A 131 14.90 4.21 3.49
N GLU A 132 14.38 3.76 2.35
CA GLU A 132 15.18 3.28 1.21
C GLU A 132 16.04 4.43 0.64
N GLU A 133 15.46 5.62 0.54
CA GLU A 133 16.19 6.80 0.07
C GLU A 133 17.20 7.31 1.11
N ASN A 134 16.78 7.31 2.38
CA ASN A 134 17.59 7.71 3.53
C ASN A 134 18.18 9.13 3.43
N ILE A 135 17.45 10.06 2.81
CA ILE A 135 17.88 11.45 2.58
C ILE A 135 17.21 12.40 3.59
N GLN A 136 15.89 12.29 3.78
CA GLN A 136 15.08 13.25 4.54
C GLN A 136 14.66 12.69 5.91
N GLN A 137 15.56 12.79 6.89
CA GLN A 137 15.38 12.15 8.21
C GLN A 137 14.10 12.57 8.95
N ASP A 138 13.65 13.81 8.76
CA ASP A 138 12.41 14.30 9.35
C ASP A 138 11.16 13.64 8.73
N GLU A 139 11.20 13.33 7.43
CA GLU A 139 10.10 12.67 6.71
C GLU A 139 10.05 11.17 7.04
N ILE A 140 11.22 10.51 7.10
CA ILE A 140 11.37 9.15 7.63
C ILE A 140 10.73 9.05 9.03
N ALA A 141 11.10 9.98 9.93
CA ALA A 141 10.58 10.01 11.28
C ALA A 141 9.06 10.28 11.30
N ALA A 142 8.58 11.23 10.50
CA ALA A 142 7.15 11.57 10.45
C ALA A 142 6.29 10.37 10.00
N CYS A 143 6.71 9.65 8.95
CA CYS A 143 5.96 8.48 8.47
C CYS A 143 6.02 7.30 9.45
N ARG A 144 7.17 7.06 10.09
CA ARG A 144 7.28 6.07 11.16
C ARG A 144 6.40 6.41 12.36
N ASP A 145 6.49 7.63 12.87
CA ASP A 145 5.77 8.06 14.07
C ASP A 145 4.25 8.04 13.83
N GLN A 146 3.81 8.31 12.58
CA GLN A 146 2.42 8.12 12.18
C GLN A 146 1.99 6.64 12.26
N LEU A 147 2.81 5.71 11.76
CA LEU A 147 2.54 4.26 11.88
C LEU A 147 2.47 3.82 13.35
N ASP A 148 3.45 4.24 14.15
CA ASP A 148 3.54 3.92 15.58
C ASP A 148 2.31 4.39 16.36
N GLY A 149 1.74 5.56 15.99
CA GLY A 149 0.49 6.05 16.57
C GLY A 149 -0.76 5.30 16.09
N LEU A 150 -0.76 4.80 14.85
CA LEU A 150 -1.91 4.14 14.23
C LEU A 150 -2.07 2.68 14.67
N ILE A 151 -0.99 1.95 14.94
CA ILE A 151 -1.07 0.54 15.39
C ILE A 151 -1.88 0.40 16.70
N PRO A 152 -1.60 1.16 17.78
CA PRO A 152 -2.43 1.13 18.99
C PRO A 152 -3.88 1.55 18.75
N ALA A 153 -4.11 2.55 17.90
CA ALA A 153 -5.47 2.98 17.54
C ALA A 153 -6.26 1.84 16.84
N LEU A 154 -5.59 1.09 15.96
CA LEU A 154 -6.18 -0.10 15.32
C LEU A 154 -6.47 -1.20 16.31
N ARG A 155 -5.52 -1.50 17.22
CA ARG A 155 -5.71 -2.48 18.30
C ARG A 155 -6.96 -2.16 19.13
N ASN A 156 -7.11 -0.92 19.56
CA ASN A 156 -8.28 -0.49 20.33
C ASN A 156 -9.58 -0.68 19.54
N ALA A 157 -9.59 -0.26 18.27
CA ALA A 157 -10.76 -0.38 17.41
C ALA A 157 -11.19 -1.84 17.14
N ILE A 158 -10.29 -2.82 17.28
CA ILE A 158 -10.61 -4.23 17.13
C ILE A 158 -10.93 -4.95 18.45
N THR A 159 -10.50 -4.42 19.59
CA THR A 159 -10.77 -5.01 20.92
C THR A 159 -12.12 -4.61 21.51
N ASP A 160 -12.62 -3.42 21.20
CA ASP A 160 -13.84 -2.86 21.82
C ASP A 160 -15.12 -3.68 21.57
N GLU A 161 -15.11 -4.65 20.65
CA GLU A 161 -16.23 -5.60 20.43
C GLU A 161 -16.04 -7.00 21.02
N VAL A 162 -14.84 -7.44 21.41
CA VAL A 162 -14.69 -8.73 22.12
C VAL A 162 -15.44 -8.69 23.47
N ALA A 163 -15.61 -7.49 24.02
CA ALA A 163 -16.43 -7.23 25.19
C ALA A 163 -17.95 -7.09 24.90
N ALA A 164 -18.35 -6.91 23.63
CA ALA A 164 -19.74 -6.65 23.22
C ALA A 164 -20.47 -7.88 22.65
N ALA A 165 -19.78 -9.00 22.39
CA ALA A 165 -20.42 -10.25 22.00
C ALA A 165 -21.22 -10.83 23.18
N PRO A 166 -22.55 -11.05 23.06
CA PRO A 166 -23.32 -11.68 24.13
C PRO A 166 -22.80 -13.10 24.38
N PRO A 167 -22.77 -13.58 25.63
CA PRO A 167 -22.24 -14.89 25.97
C PRO A 167 -22.99 -15.98 25.19
N ALA A 168 -22.24 -16.92 24.62
CA ALA A 168 -22.79 -18.05 23.90
C ALA A 168 -23.89 -18.75 24.72
N PRO A 169 -25.02 -19.13 24.11
CA PRO A 169 -26.10 -19.77 24.84
C PRO A 169 -25.60 -21.06 25.49
N LYS A 170 -25.85 -21.19 26.79
CA LYS A 170 -25.43 -22.37 27.56
C LYS A 170 -25.99 -23.64 26.90
N PRO A 171 -25.17 -24.69 26.73
CA PRO A 171 -25.62 -25.92 26.09
C PRO A 171 -26.81 -26.50 26.88
N LYS A 172 -27.90 -26.78 26.16
CA LYS A 172 -29.09 -27.40 26.75
C LYS A 172 -28.68 -28.78 27.26
N ARG A 173 -28.75 -28.96 28.58
CA ARG A 173 -28.54 -30.24 29.24
C ARG A 173 -29.63 -31.21 28.76
N VAL A 174 -29.27 -32.15 27.89
CA VAL A 174 -30.13 -33.25 27.50
C VAL A 174 -30.36 -34.09 28.77
N LYS A 175 -31.62 -34.17 29.23
CA LYS A 175 -32.00 -35.12 30.27
C LYS A 175 -32.08 -36.50 29.60
N GLY A 176 -31.24 -37.42 30.08
CA GLY A 176 -31.44 -38.85 29.88
C GLY A 176 -32.55 -39.38 30.77
#